data_AF-A0A2U9THI9-F1
#
_entry.id   AF-A0A2U9THI9-F1
#
_cell.length_a   1.000
_cell.length_b   1.000
_cell.length_c   1.000
_cell.angle_alpha   90.00
_cell.angle_beta   90.00
_cell.angle_gamma   90.00
#
_symmetry.space_group_name_H-M   'P 1'
#
loop_
_entity.id
_entity.type
_entity.pdbx_description
1 polymer ?
#
loop_
_entity_poly.entity_id
_entity_poly.type
_entity_poly.pdbx_seq_one_letter_code
_entity_poly.pdbx_strand_id
1 'polypeptide(L)' 'MKCLAALLLVLPLSACVMLPGDYVGGPADKRLVCHKGKKTLELPPEAISAHLGHGDYRGPCR' A
#
# COMPACT_ATOMS: atom_id res chain seq x y z
N MET A 1 -13.90 0.62 51.38
CA MET A 1 -13.07 -0.60 51.16
C MET A 1 -14.02 -1.74 50.76
N LYS A 2 -14.30 -2.02 49.49
CA LYS A 2 -13.39 -2.11 48.34
C LYS A 2 -14.11 -1.63 47.08
N CYS A 3 -13.73 -0.46 46.58
CA CYS A 3 -14.19 0.12 45.32
C CYS A 3 -13.48 -0.51 44.09
N LEU A 4 -13.21 -1.80 44.09
CA LEU A 4 -12.13 -2.36 43.24
C LEU A 4 -12.48 -3.64 42.48
N ALA A 5 -13.68 -3.73 41.92
CA ALA A 5 -13.96 -4.82 40.97
C ALA A 5 -14.79 -4.39 39.75
N ALA A 6 -14.91 -3.09 39.49
CA ALA A 6 -15.56 -2.55 38.28
C ALA A 6 -14.53 -2.01 37.26
N LEU A 7 -13.26 -2.43 37.36
CA LEU A 7 -12.17 -1.88 36.56
C LEU A 7 -11.19 -2.97 36.10
N LEU A 8 -11.67 -4.04 35.47
CA LEU A 8 -10.81 -4.92 34.70
C LEU A 8 -11.42 -5.18 33.33
N LEU A 9 -10.79 -4.53 32.34
CA LEU A 9 -10.61 -4.98 30.97
C LEU A 9 -11.80 -4.85 30.01
N VAL A 10 -12.30 -3.63 29.92
CA VAL A 10 -12.90 -3.07 28.69
C VAL A 10 -11.79 -2.74 27.70
N LEU A 11 -11.10 -3.69 27.07
CA LEU A 11 -10.25 -3.45 25.88
C LEU A 11 -9.90 -4.79 25.23
N PRO A 12 -10.51 -5.10 24.08
CA PRO A 12 -9.72 -5.01 22.88
C PRO A 12 -10.40 -4.02 21.94
N LEU A 13 -10.08 -2.73 22.10
CA LEU A 13 -10.26 -1.82 20.99
C LEU A 13 -9.41 -2.35 19.85
N SER A 14 -10.07 -2.83 18.81
CA SER A 14 -9.63 -2.69 17.43
C SER A 14 -8.15 -3.02 17.22
N ALA A 15 -7.78 -4.29 17.39
CA ALA A 15 -6.56 -4.81 16.80
C ALA A 15 -6.76 -5.00 15.29
N CYS A 16 -7.04 -3.90 14.57
CA CYS A 16 -6.56 -3.78 13.20
C CYS A 16 -5.05 -3.64 13.32
N VAL A 17 -4.37 -4.77 13.56
CA VAL A 17 -2.93 -4.86 13.35
C VAL A 17 -2.74 -4.53 11.88
N MET A 18 -2.40 -3.27 11.59
CA MET A 18 -1.63 -2.95 10.41
C MET A 18 -0.31 -3.68 10.63
N LEU A 19 -0.25 -4.92 10.16
CA LEU A 19 1.03 -5.52 9.83
C LEU A 19 1.72 -4.47 8.97
N PRO A 20 2.99 -4.13 9.22
CA PRO A 20 3.80 -3.60 8.16
C PRO A 20 3.85 -4.72 7.12
N GLY A 21 2.82 -4.81 6.28
CA GLY A 21 2.90 -5.51 5.02
C GLY A 21 4.08 -4.84 4.37
N ASP A 22 5.12 -5.62 4.12
CA ASP A 22 6.35 -5.15 3.53
C ASP A 22 5.97 -4.28 2.33
N TYR A 23 5.98 -2.96 2.53
CA TYR A 23 5.90 -2.00 1.45
C TYR A 23 7.27 -2.12 0.80
N VAL A 24 7.48 -3.16 0.00
CA VAL A 24 8.71 -3.45 -0.75
C VAL A 24 8.92 -2.41 -1.89
N GLY A 25 8.28 -1.24 -1.80
CA GLY A 25 8.58 -0.09 -2.64
C GLY A 25 9.64 0.80 -1.99
N GLY A 26 10.85 0.28 -1.76
CA GLY A 26 11.98 1.12 -1.36
C GLY A 26 12.21 2.24 -2.39
N PRO A 27 12.71 3.43 -1.98
CA PRO A 27 12.74 4.64 -2.83
C PRO A 27 13.52 4.53 -4.16
N ALA A 28 14.19 3.40 -4.41
CA ALA A 28 15.09 3.20 -5.53
C ALA A 28 14.59 2.24 -6.62
N ASP A 29 13.65 1.32 -6.34
CA ASP A 29 13.09 0.46 -7.41
C ASP A 29 11.82 1.11 -7.94
N LYS A 30 11.96 1.92 -8.99
CA LYS A 30 10.84 2.46 -9.77
C LYS A 30 10.94 1.95 -11.19
N ARG A 31 9.81 1.63 -11.79
CA ARG A 31 9.70 1.15 -13.18
C ARG A 31 8.89 2.13 -14.01
N LEU A 32 9.26 2.24 -15.27
CA LEU A 32 8.55 3.09 -16.22
C LEU A 32 7.30 2.40 -16.75
N VAL A 33 6.22 3.17 -16.86
CA VAL A 33 4.96 2.76 -17.48
C VAL A 33 4.42 3.90 -18.34
N CYS A 34 3.93 3.60 -19.54
CA CYS A 34 3.18 4.54 -20.35
C CYS A 34 1.71 4.45 -19.97
N HIS A 35 1.23 5.52 -19.33
CA HIS A 35 -0.15 5.68 -18.90
C HIS A 35 -1.00 6.20 -20.05
N LYS A 36 -2.04 5.44 -20.41
CA LYS A 36 -3.03 5.78 -21.46
C LYS A 36 -2.43 6.23 -22.80
N GLY A 37 -1.24 5.77 -23.15
CA GLY A 37 -0.54 6.17 -24.38
C GLY A 37 -0.10 7.64 -24.44
N LYS A 38 -0.12 8.39 -23.32
CA LYS A 38 0.09 9.84 -23.32
C LYS A 38 1.13 10.33 -22.33
N LYS A 39 1.40 9.58 -21.26
CA LYS A 39 2.27 10.03 -20.17
C LYS A 39 3.14 8.89 -19.65
N THR A 40 4.44 9.08 -19.62
CA THR A 40 5.36 8.16 -18.92
C THR A 40 5.34 8.46 -17.43
N LEU A 41 5.16 7.43 -16.60
CA LEU A 41 5.17 7.48 -15.14
C LEU A 41 6.30 6.61 -14.60
N GLU A 42 6.90 7.03 -13.49
CA GLU A 42 7.78 6.19 -12.66
C GLU A 42 6.98 5.67 -11.47
N LEU A 43 6.79 4.36 -11.40
CA LEU A 43 5.92 3.71 -10.42
C LEU A 43 6.69 2.65 -9.64
N PRO A 44 6.39 2.47 -8.35
CA PRO A 44 6.95 1.36 -7.59
C PRO A 44 6.40 0.01 -8.13
N PRO A 45 7.13 -1.11 -7.97
CA PRO A 45 6.78 -2.43 -8.50
C PRO A 45 5.36 -2.87 -8.15
N GLU A 46 4.90 -2.55 -6.94
CA GLU A 46 3.59 -2.93 -6.41
C GLU A 46 2.45 -2.28 -7.21
N ALA A 47 2.68 -1.07 -7.74
CA ALA A 47 1.69 -0.34 -8.53
C ALA A 47 1.64 -0.82 -9.99
N ILE A 48 2.71 -1.45 -10.49
CA ILE A 48 2.81 -1.83 -11.93
C ILE A 48 1.67 -2.75 -12.34
N SER A 49 1.35 -3.77 -11.54
CA SER A 49 0.32 -4.74 -11.91
C SER A 49 -1.06 -4.10 -12.08
N ALA A 50 -1.40 -3.12 -11.24
CA ALA A 50 -2.69 -2.40 -11.33
C ALA A 50 -2.77 -1.56 -12.61
N HIS A 51 -1.70 -0.86 -12.95
CA HIS A 51 -1.63 -0.05 -14.17
C HIS A 51 -1.74 -0.90 -15.45
N LEU A 52 -1.05 -2.04 -15.50
CA LEU A 52 -1.16 -2.96 -16.64
C LEU A 52 -2.57 -3.54 -16.78
N GLY A 53 -3.25 -3.82 -15.67
CA GLY A 53 -4.65 -4.27 -15.66
C GLY A 53 -5.65 -3.22 -16.18
N HIS A 54 -5.27 -1.94 -16.22
CA HIS A 54 -6.09 -0.84 -16.73
C HIS A 54 -5.75 -0.44 -18.17
N GLY A 55 -4.87 -1.19 -18.85
CA GLY A 55 -4.50 -0.93 -20.24
C GLY A 55 -3.26 -0.06 -20.43
N ASP A 56 -2.51 0.23 -19.36
CA ASP A 56 -1.18 0.82 -19.48
C ASP A 56 -0.15 -0.24 -19.93
N TYR A 57 1.01 0.19 -20.42
CA TYR A 57 2.09 -0.73 -20.80
C TYR A 57 3.46 -0.34 -20.22
N ARG A 58 4.34 -1.33 -20.07
CA ARG A 58 5.69 -1.12 -19.49
C ARG A 58 6.59 -0.31 -20.41
N GLY A 59 7.35 0.61 -19.84
CA GLY A 59 8.32 1.46 -20.53
C GLY A 59 7.78 2.86 -20.86
N PRO A 60 8.57 3.67 -21.56
CA PRO A 60 8.15 5.02 -21.96
C PRO A 60 7.07 5.00 -23.04
N CYS A 61 6.33 6.10 -23.16
CA CYS A 61 5.43 6.32 -24.28
C CYS A 61 6.20 6.42 -25.61
N ARG A 62 5.57 5.98 -26.70
CA ARG A 62 6.11 6.02 -28.07
C ARG A 62 5.46 7.13 -28.89
#